data_AF-A0A093DQ10-F1
#
_entry.id   AF-A0A093DQ10-F1
#
_cell.length_a   1.000
_cell.length_b   1.000
_cell.length_c   1.000
_cell.angle_alpha   90.00
_cell.angle_beta   90.00
_cell.angle_gamma   90.00
#
_symmetry.space_group_name_H-M   'P 1'
#
loop_
_entity.id
_entity.type
_entity.pdbx_description
1 polymer ?
#
loop_
_entity_poly.entity_id
_entity_poly.type
_entity_poly.pdbx_seq_one_letter_code
_entity_poly.pdbx_strand_id
1 'polypeptide(L)' 'SVSANLGETFQITCSGLSSYSNVGWYQQKTPGSAPVAVIYSNTNRPTDISSRFSGSLSGTTGTLTISGVQ' A
#
# COMPACT_ATOMS: atom_id res chain seq x y z
N SER A 1 -4.27 -0.27 16.01
CA SER A 1 -3.59 0.74 15.17
C SER A 1 -2.12 0.36 15.07
N VAL A 2 -1.43 0.83 14.04
CA VAL A 2 0.03 0.72 13.90
C VAL A 2 0.60 2.13 13.86
N SER A 3 1.79 2.32 14.42
CA SER A 3 2.51 3.59 14.45
C SER A 3 3.95 3.37 13.98
N ALA A 4 4.54 4.37 13.34
CA ALA A 4 5.93 4.37 12.91
C ALA A 4 6.54 5.76 13.18
N ASN A 5 7.83 5.81 13.44
CA ASN A 5 8.56 7.07 13.60
C ASN A 5 8.86 7.71 12.24
N LEU A 6 9.14 9.02 12.27
CA LEU A 6 9.60 9.72 11.07
C LEU A 6 10.89 9.09 10.54
N GLY A 7 10.94 8.89 9.22
CA GLY A 7 12.06 8.26 8.53
C GLY A 7 12.04 6.73 8.52
N GLU A 8 11.21 6.07 9.35
CA GLU A 8 11.12 4.62 9.35
C GLU A 8 10.45 4.08 8.09
N THR A 9 10.69 2.79 7.83
CA THR A 9 9.95 2.02 6.84
C THR A 9 9.00 1.09 7.56
N PHE A 10 7.72 1.10 7.17
CA PHE A 10 6.75 0.16 7.72
C PHE A 10 5.97 -0.54 6.61
N GLN A 11 5.38 -1.67 6.97
CA GLN A 11 4.63 -2.53 6.05
C GLN A 11 3.21 -2.78 6.55
N ILE A 12 2.29 -2.82 5.60
CA ILE A 12 0.90 -3.25 5.81
C ILE A 12 0.68 -4.49 4.96
N THR A 13 0.11 -5.54 5.55
CA THR A 13 -0.14 -6.81 4.87
C THR A 13 -1.63 -7.11 4.79
N CYS A 14 -2.03 -7.77 3.70
CA CYS A 14 -3.35 -8.33 3.49
C CYS A 14 -3.19 -9.79 3.05
N SER A 15 -3.62 -10.73 3.88
CA SER A 15 -3.46 -12.17 3.67
C SER A 15 -4.81 -12.85 3.40
N GLY A 16 -4.76 -14.05 2.83
CA GLY A 16 -5.98 -14.84 2.53
C GLY A 16 -6.59 -14.51 1.17
N LEU A 17 -5.81 -13.90 0.27
CA LEU A 17 -6.20 -13.68 -1.11
C LEU A 17 -6.26 -15.01 -1.88
N SER A 18 -7.02 -15.05 -2.98
CA SER A 18 -6.93 -16.18 -3.90
C SER A 18 -5.65 -16.10 -4.73
N SER A 19 -5.16 -17.22 -5.24
CA SER A 19 -3.97 -17.28 -6.11
C SER A 19 -4.10 -16.47 -7.40
N TYR A 20 -5.32 -16.10 -7.80
CA TYR A 20 -5.60 -15.33 -9.02
C TYR A 20 -6.03 -13.89 -8.70
N SER A 21 -5.95 -13.46 -7.44
CA SER A 21 -6.34 -12.12 -7.02
C SER A 21 -5.29 -11.08 -7.38
N ASN A 22 -5.76 -9.87 -7.70
CA ASN A 22 -4.94 -8.68 -7.68
C ASN A 22 -5.22 -7.88 -6.40
N VAL A 23 -4.19 -7.27 -5.84
CA VAL A 23 -4.30 -6.34 -4.71
C VAL A 23 -4.07 -4.91 -5.18
N GLY A 24 -4.91 -4.01 -4.69
CA GLY A 24 -4.77 -2.57 -4.84
C GLY A 24 -4.80 -1.91 -3.48
N TRP A 25 -4.00 -0.87 -3.30
CA TRP A 25 -3.89 -0.10 -2.08
C TRP A 25 -4.40 1.31 -2.32
N TYR A 26 -5.23 1.80 -1.40
CA TYR A 26 -5.88 3.10 -1.49
C TYR A 26 -5.65 3.88 -0.20
N GLN A 27 -5.38 5.18 -0.32
CA GLN A 27 -5.24 6.10 0.79
C GLN A 27 -6.45 7.03 0.87
N GLN A 28 -7.07 7.08 2.05
CA GLN A 28 -8.06 8.10 2.38
C GLN A 28 -7.46 9.02 3.44
N LYS A 29 -7.22 10.28 3.09
CA LYS A 29 -6.58 11.26 4.00
C LYS A 29 -7.58 11.91 4.95
N THR A 30 -8.80 12.13 4.47
CA THR A 30 -9.85 12.78 5.23
C THR A 30 -11.07 11.87 5.26
N PRO A 31 -11.67 11.60 6.43
CA PRO A 31 -12.92 10.85 6.51
C PRO A 31 -13.97 11.48 5.59
N GLY A 32 -14.57 10.66 4.72
CA GLY A 32 -15.56 11.12 3.74
C GLY A 32 -14.98 11.62 2.41
N SER A 33 -13.66 11.76 2.26
CA SER A 33 -13.05 12.03 0.95
C SER A 33 -13.00 10.77 0.09
N ALA A 34 -12.95 10.94 -1.24
CA ALA A 34 -12.70 9.84 -2.15
C ALA A 34 -11.31 9.21 -1.84
N PRO A 35 -11.20 7.87 -1.78
CA PRO A 35 -9.90 7.20 -1.70
C PRO A 35 -9.08 7.44 -2.96
N VAL A 36 -7.77 7.61 -2.80
CA VAL A 36 -6.81 7.75 -3.90
C VAL A 36 -6.01 6.45 -4.01
N ALA A 37 -5.90 5.89 -5.21
CA ALA A 37 -5.07 4.71 -5.44
C ALA A 37 -3.59 5.05 -5.22
N VAL A 38 -2.90 4.29 -4.38
CA VAL A 38 -1.44 4.42 -4.17
C VAL A 38 -0.68 3.30 -4.87
N ILE A 39 -1.25 2.10 -4.95
CA ILE A 39 -0.74 0.98 -5.74
C ILE A 39 -1.92 0.27 -6.40
N TYR A 40 -1.79 -0.09 -7.67
CA TYR A 40 -2.74 -0.89 -8.43
C TYR A 40 -2.02 -2.08 -9.08
N SER A 41 -2.79 -3.10 -9.50
CA SER A 41 -2.26 -4.29 -10.16
C SER A 41 -1.03 -4.88 -9.44
N ASN A 42 -1.11 -5.03 -8.11
CA ASN A 42 -0.10 -5.60 -7.21
C ASN A 42 1.14 -4.72 -6.96
N THR A 43 1.74 -4.17 -8.00
CA THR A 43 3.06 -3.50 -7.92
C THR A 43 3.08 -2.13 -8.57
N ASN A 44 2.07 -1.78 -9.37
CA ASN A 44 2.10 -0.58 -10.17
C ASN A 44 1.72 0.64 -9.34
N ARG A 45 2.57 1.66 -9.34
CA ARG A 45 2.34 2.93 -8.66
C ARG A 45 1.94 3.99 -9.69
N PRO A 46 0.84 4.74 -9.49
CA PRO A 46 0.53 5.89 -10.34
C PRO A 46 1.66 6.93 -10.31
N THR A 47 1.85 7.67 -11.41
CA THR A 47 3.01 8.56 -11.60
C THR A 47 3.04 9.76 -10.64
N ASP A 48 1.88 10.19 -10.17
CA ASP A 48 1.68 11.29 -9.23
C ASP A 48 1.79 10.88 -7.75
N ILE A 49 1.90 9.58 -7.47
CA ILE A 49 2.11 9.06 -6.12
C ILE A 49 3.60 9.03 -5.80
N SER A 50 3.99 9.32 -4.57
CA SER A 50 5.40 9.36 -4.14
C SER A 50 6.11 8.00 -4.22
N SER A 51 7.40 7.99 -4.56
CA SER A 51 8.25 6.80 -4.66
C SER A 51 8.45 6.05 -3.35
N ARG A 52 8.03 6.63 -2.23
CA ARG A 52 8.05 5.99 -0.92
C ARG A 52 7.07 4.82 -0.78
N PHE A 53 6.05 4.78 -1.64
CA PHE A 53 5.09 3.68 -1.67
C PHE A 53 5.55 2.62 -2.67
N SER A 54 5.57 1.37 -2.24
CA SER A 54 5.75 0.21 -3.12
C SER A 54 4.82 -0.92 -2.70
N GLY A 55 4.36 -1.70 -3.68
CA GLY A 55 3.51 -2.86 -3.44
C GLY A 55 4.14 -4.14 -3.93
N SER A 56 3.75 -5.25 -3.31
CA SER A 56 4.09 -6.60 -3.75
C SER A 56 2.95 -7.57 -3.44
N LEU A 57 2.95 -8.69 -4.14
CA LEU A 57 2.09 -9.84 -3.89
C LEU A 57 2.95 -11.09 -3.89
N SER A 58 2.93 -11.84 -2.79
CA SER A 58 3.64 -13.12 -2.65
C SER A 58 2.65 -14.19 -2.20
N GLY A 59 2.43 -15.19 -3.06
CA GLY A 59 1.40 -16.21 -2.84
C GLY A 59 0.01 -15.57 -2.66
N THR A 60 -0.53 -15.69 -1.45
CA THR A 60 -1.85 -15.18 -1.07
C THR A 60 -1.78 -13.94 -0.17
N THR A 61 -0.61 -13.30 -0.08
CA THR A 61 -0.35 -12.16 0.78
C THR A 61 0.15 -10.95 -0.02
N GLY A 62 -0.64 -9.89 -0.02
CA GLY A 62 -0.25 -8.58 -0.55
C GLY A 62 0.43 -7.75 0.54
N THR A 63 1.47 -7.00 0.16
CA THR A 63 2.21 -6.11 1.07
C THR A 63 2.32 -4.72 0.47
N LEU A 64 1.97 -3.69 1.24
CA LEU A 64 2.32 -2.29 0.98
C LEU A 64 3.50 -1.94 1.86
N THR A 65 4.58 -1.45 1.25
CA THR A 65 5.73 -0.87 1.95
C THR A 65 5.69 0.64 1.81
N ILE A 66 5.88 1.33 2.93
CA ILE A 66 5.96 2.79 3.01
C ILE A 66 7.31 3.11 3.63
N SER A 67 8.26 3.58 2.82
CA SER A 67 9.58 3.98 3.29
C SER A 67 9.61 5.46 3.69
N GLY A 68 10.52 5.83 4.58
CA GLY A 68 10.72 7.24 4.95
C GLY A 68 9.42 7.92 5.38
N VAL A 69 8.72 7.36 6.37
CA VAL A 69 7.47 7.93 6.90
C VAL A 69 7.66 9.39 7.26
N GLN A 70 6.68 10.22 6.91
CA GLN A 70 6.66 11.68 7.09
C GLN A 70 5.31 12.11 7.65
#